data_AF-A0A938KM64-F1
#
_entry.id   AF-A0A938KM64-F1
#
_cell.length_a   1.000
_cell.length_b   1.000
_cell.length_c   1.000
_cell.angle_alpha   90.00
_cell.angle_beta   90.00
_cell.angle_gamma   90.00
#
_symmetry.space_group_name_H-M   'P 1'
#
loop_
_entity.id
_entity.type
_entity.pdbx_description
1 polymer ?
#
loop_
_entity_poly.entity_id
_entity_poly.type
_entity_poly.pdbx_seq_one_letter_code
_entity_poly.pdbx_strand_id
1 'polypeptide(L)'
;MMNQMIAETRPDSLHRGVKMALDNGEADSVEAAYALFASYRMAIGLGATDCQSPAVQAALLTMVNCGRRALLGGVEVLGNLQVPLLVDLPGIGETLGDAVVALGGTPRTEPSPQTPLTWLGDGAPSKALQVTFGDWRGGVFIASEGERLAEGANDIPAAVLAGALAVAEVFQRLRGNPMAGDRDVGLSLWDPRASWRSGSGPAGWVAPSKLWVLGLGHLGQAFLWTLGLLQFERPAEVELTLQDFDRLAVANDSTSVLT
;
A
#
# COMPACT_ATOMS: atom_id res chain seq x y z
N MET A 1 -21.17 -15.86 -14.20
CA MET A 1 -20.83 -14.62 -14.94
C MET A 1 -19.35 -14.51 -15.34
N MET A 2 -18.51 -15.53 -15.09
CA MET A 2 -17.08 -15.53 -15.42
C MET A 2 -16.77 -15.95 -16.88
N ASN A 3 -17.69 -16.67 -17.53
CA ASN A 3 -17.41 -17.38 -18.81
C ASN A 3 -17.57 -16.56 -20.10
N GLN A 4 -17.91 -15.26 -20.04
CA GLN A 4 -18.12 -14.45 -21.24
C GLN A 4 -17.10 -13.32 -21.46
N MET A 5 -16.13 -13.12 -20.57
CA MET A 5 -15.13 -12.05 -20.72
C MET A 5 -13.84 -12.48 -21.44
N ILE A 6 -13.66 -13.76 -21.78
CA ILE A 6 -12.38 -14.30 -22.25
C ILE A 6 -12.35 -14.58 -23.77
N ALA A 7 -12.91 -13.69 -24.58
CA ALA A 7 -12.88 -13.85 -26.04
C ALA A 7 -11.89 -12.92 -26.75
N GLU A 8 -11.50 -11.79 -26.14
CA GLU A 8 -10.54 -10.85 -26.74
C GLU A 8 -9.65 -10.21 -25.67
N THR A 9 -8.34 -10.45 -25.77
CA THR A 9 -7.30 -9.82 -24.95
C THR A 9 -7.14 -8.35 -25.36
N ARG A 10 -8.05 -7.48 -24.90
CA ARG A 10 -7.95 -6.05 -25.16
C ARG A 10 -7.04 -5.37 -24.13
N PRO A 11 -6.15 -4.44 -24.54
CA PRO A 11 -5.29 -3.70 -23.62
C PRO A 11 -6.04 -2.98 -22.50
N ASP A 12 -7.30 -2.60 -22.74
CA ASP A 12 -8.13 -1.82 -21.83
C ASP A 12 -8.85 -2.66 -20.77
N SER A 13 -8.92 -3.98 -20.94
CA SER A 13 -9.60 -4.89 -20.01
C SER A 13 -8.65 -5.79 -19.21
N LEU A 14 -7.45 -6.06 -19.74
CA LEU A 14 -6.53 -6.99 -19.09
C LEU A 14 -5.80 -6.38 -17.90
N HIS A 15 -5.91 -7.04 -16.74
CA HIS A 15 -5.18 -6.68 -15.52
C HIS A 15 -3.67 -6.60 -15.78
N ARG A 16 -3.01 -5.52 -15.35
CA ARG A 16 -1.59 -5.27 -15.71
C ARG A 16 -0.64 -6.32 -15.14
N GLY A 17 -0.92 -6.86 -13.94
CA GLY A 17 -0.18 -7.99 -13.39
C GLY A 17 -0.33 -9.28 -14.20
N VAL A 18 -1.53 -9.55 -14.73
CA VAL A 18 -1.80 -10.71 -15.58
C VAL A 18 -1.08 -10.57 -16.92
N LYS A 19 -1.13 -9.38 -17.52
CA LYS A 19 -0.36 -9.06 -18.71
C LYS A 19 1.15 -9.31 -18.50
N MET A 20 1.70 -8.81 -17.39
CA MET A 20 3.11 -8.98 -17.07
C MET A 20 3.49 -10.47 -16.95
N ALA A 21 2.67 -11.31 -16.31
CA ALA A 21 2.95 -12.74 -16.21
C ALA A 21 2.96 -13.44 -17.58
N LEU A 22 2.07 -13.04 -18.49
CA LEU A 22 2.09 -13.53 -19.87
C LEU A 22 3.35 -13.07 -20.62
N ASP A 23 3.70 -11.78 -20.52
CA ASP A 23 4.86 -11.21 -21.21
C ASP A 23 6.19 -11.83 -20.73
N ASN A 24 6.27 -12.22 -19.45
CA ASN A 24 7.45 -12.83 -18.84
C ASN A 24 7.49 -14.36 -18.96
N GLY A 25 6.45 -15.00 -19.49
CA GLY A 25 6.35 -16.46 -19.56
C GLY A 25 6.15 -17.15 -18.20
N GLU A 26 5.60 -16.44 -17.21
CA GLU A 26 5.23 -17.00 -15.90
C GLU A 26 3.92 -17.79 -15.96
N ALA A 27 3.12 -17.57 -17.01
CA ALA A 27 1.88 -18.28 -17.28
C ALA A 27 1.66 -18.42 -18.79
N ASP A 28 1.15 -19.58 -19.21
CA ASP A 28 0.95 -19.91 -20.63
C ASP A 28 -0.41 -19.45 -21.18
N SER A 29 -1.30 -18.95 -20.33
CA SER A 29 -2.64 -18.46 -20.72
C SER A 29 -3.17 -17.39 -19.76
N VAL A 30 -4.17 -16.63 -20.21
CA VAL A 30 -4.83 -15.59 -19.39
C VAL A 30 -5.44 -16.21 -18.14
N GLU A 31 -6.09 -17.36 -18.27
CA GLU A 31 -6.69 -18.12 -17.18
C GLU A 31 -5.63 -18.58 -16.18
N ALA A 32 -4.51 -19.12 -16.67
CA ALA A 32 -3.40 -19.56 -15.82
C ALA A 32 -2.80 -18.38 -15.05
N ALA A 33 -2.65 -17.22 -15.69
CA ALA A 33 -2.16 -16.00 -15.05
C ALA A 33 -3.13 -15.46 -13.99
N TYR A 34 -4.44 -15.45 -14.24
CA TYR A 34 -5.42 -15.10 -13.21
C TYR A 34 -5.44 -16.10 -12.05
N ALA A 35 -5.32 -17.40 -12.32
CA ALA A 35 -5.22 -18.41 -11.27
C ALA A 35 -3.96 -18.24 -10.41
N LEU A 36 -2.82 -17.89 -11.03
CA LEU A 36 -1.59 -17.55 -10.33
C LEU A 36 -1.80 -16.37 -9.37
N PHE A 37 -2.34 -15.25 -9.86
CA PHE A 37 -2.53 -14.06 -9.02
C PHE A 37 -3.65 -14.24 -7.99
N ALA A 38 -4.65 -15.09 -8.24
CA ALA A 38 -5.66 -15.47 -7.25
C ALA A 38 -5.06 -16.28 -6.09
N SER A 39 -3.88 -16.89 -6.27
CA SER A 39 -3.15 -17.53 -5.17
C SER A 39 -2.39 -16.51 -4.29
N TYR A 40 -2.13 -15.30 -4.81
CA TYR A 40 -1.36 -14.28 -4.13
C TYR A 40 -2.22 -13.56 -3.09
N ARG A 41 -1.79 -13.62 -1.83
CA ARG A 41 -2.50 -13.05 -0.68
C ARG A 41 -1.51 -12.50 0.34
N MET A 42 -1.96 -11.59 1.19
CA MET A 42 -1.18 -11.08 2.32
C MET A 42 -2.05 -10.91 3.56
N ALA A 43 -1.44 -11.01 4.73
CA ALA A 43 -2.04 -10.67 6.01
C ALA A 43 -1.26 -9.50 6.62
N ILE A 44 -1.96 -8.54 7.19
CA ILE A 44 -1.41 -7.37 7.85
C ILE A 44 -1.81 -7.44 9.33
N GLY A 45 -0.84 -7.60 10.21
CA GLY A 45 -1.05 -7.50 11.65
C GLY A 45 -0.80 -6.10 12.19
N LEU A 46 -1.56 -5.73 13.23
CA LEU A 46 -1.45 -4.45 13.93
C LEU A 46 -1.06 -4.69 15.40
N GLY A 47 -0.06 -3.94 15.87
CA GLY A 47 0.25 -3.81 17.29
C GLY A 47 -0.92 -3.19 18.07
N ALA A 48 -1.10 -3.63 19.31
CA ALA A 48 -2.30 -3.34 20.11
C ALA A 48 -2.56 -1.84 20.38
N THR A 49 -1.51 -1.02 20.40
CA THR A 49 -1.57 0.41 20.73
C THR A 49 -1.53 1.34 19.51
N ASP A 50 -1.21 0.80 18.34
CA ASP A 50 -0.65 1.62 17.25
C ASP A 50 -1.71 2.13 16.27
N CYS A 51 -2.96 1.67 16.40
CA CYS A 51 -4.06 2.09 15.53
C CYS A 51 -4.53 3.54 15.79
N GLN A 52 -3.95 4.22 16.78
CA GLN A 52 -4.24 5.63 17.14
C GLN A 52 -3.29 6.64 16.48
N SER A 53 -2.41 6.19 15.58
CA SER A 53 -1.50 7.05 14.81
C SER A 53 -2.04 7.24 13.39
N PRO A 54 -2.26 8.49 12.91
CA PRO A 54 -2.65 8.75 11.52
C PRO A 54 -1.65 8.17 10.51
N ALA A 55 -0.34 8.19 10.84
CA ALA A 55 0.69 7.60 10.00
C ALA A 55 0.56 6.06 9.91
N VAL A 56 0.30 5.39 11.04
CA VAL A 56 0.03 3.94 11.04
C VAL A 56 -1.21 3.61 10.19
N GLN A 57 -2.29 4.37 10.33
CA GLN A 57 -3.49 4.17 9.50
C GLN A 57 -3.19 4.42 8.01
N ALA A 58 -2.43 5.46 7.68
CA ALA A 58 -2.00 5.74 6.30
C ALA A 58 -1.17 4.58 5.70
N ALA A 59 -0.24 3.99 6.45
CA ALA A 59 0.49 2.80 6.01
C ALA A 59 -0.44 1.60 5.80
N LEU A 60 -1.35 1.33 6.74
CA LEU A 60 -2.31 0.23 6.65
C LEU A 60 -3.20 0.36 5.41
N LEU A 61 -3.85 1.52 5.25
CA LEU A 61 -4.76 1.76 4.13
C LEU A 61 -4.00 1.72 2.80
N THR A 62 -2.75 2.19 2.76
CA THR A 62 -1.90 2.03 1.57
C THR A 62 -1.62 0.56 1.26
N MET A 63 -1.29 -0.25 2.28
CA MET A 63 -1.07 -1.69 2.06
C MET A 63 -2.34 -2.39 1.58
N VAL A 64 -3.51 -2.09 2.14
CA VAL A 64 -4.79 -2.67 1.70
C VAL A 64 -5.09 -2.26 0.26
N ASN A 65 -4.97 -0.97 -0.04
CA ASN A 65 -5.33 -0.41 -1.33
C ASN A 65 -4.40 -0.90 -2.45
N CYS A 66 -3.08 -0.92 -2.22
CA CYS A 66 -2.12 -1.49 -3.16
C CYS A 66 -2.22 -3.02 -3.22
N GLY A 67 -2.40 -3.66 -2.07
CA GLY A 67 -2.47 -5.11 -1.91
C GLY A 67 -3.63 -5.73 -2.67
N ARG A 68 -4.86 -5.19 -2.57
CA ARG A 68 -6.02 -5.76 -3.30
C ARG A 68 -5.82 -5.80 -4.82
N ARG A 69 -5.04 -4.84 -5.34
CA ARG A 69 -4.77 -4.68 -6.77
C ARG A 69 -3.66 -5.61 -7.24
N ALA A 70 -2.65 -5.83 -6.40
CA ALA A 70 -1.51 -6.67 -6.74
C ALA A 70 -1.73 -8.16 -6.41
N LEU A 71 -2.53 -8.45 -5.38
CA LEU A 71 -2.72 -9.76 -4.76
C LEU A 71 -4.19 -10.17 -4.86
N LEU A 72 -4.57 -10.80 -5.98
CA LEU A 72 -5.98 -11.09 -6.29
C LEU A 72 -6.61 -12.17 -5.38
N GLY A 73 -5.79 -12.84 -4.56
CA GLY A 73 -6.25 -13.72 -3.48
C GLY A 73 -6.68 -12.97 -2.22
N GLY A 74 -6.44 -11.67 -2.14
CA GLY A 74 -6.98 -10.78 -1.10
C GLY A 74 -5.98 -10.32 -0.05
N VAL A 75 -6.42 -9.35 0.74
CA VAL A 75 -5.66 -8.75 1.85
C VAL A 75 -6.45 -8.96 3.14
N GLU A 76 -5.84 -9.65 4.10
CA GLU A 76 -6.40 -9.85 5.44
C GLU A 76 -5.82 -8.83 6.42
N VAL A 77 -6.64 -8.32 7.33
CA VAL A 77 -6.18 -7.37 8.36
C VAL A 77 -6.54 -7.89 9.75
N LEU A 78 -5.55 -7.94 10.63
CA LEU A 78 -5.62 -8.49 11.98
C LEU A 78 -5.39 -7.38 13.00
N GLY A 79 -6.11 -7.44 14.13
CA GLY A 79 -5.96 -6.51 15.24
C GLY A 79 -7.23 -5.73 15.54
N ASN A 80 -7.12 -4.69 16.37
CA ASN A 80 -8.27 -3.87 16.75
C ASN A 80 -8.60 -2.83 15.67
N LEU A 81 -9.65 -3.09 14.90
CA LEU A 81 -10.14 -2.19 13.84
C LEU A 81 -11.33 -1.33 14.28
N GLN A 82 -11.85 -1.54 15.49
CA GLN A 82 -12.96 -0.76 16.06
C GLN A 82 -12.42 0.50 16.74
N VAL A 83 -11.62 1.25 15.99
CA VAL A 83 -11.06 2.55 16.39
C VAL A 83 -11.49 3.60 15.38
N PRO A 84 -11.54 4.89 15.77
CA PRO A 84 -11.84 5.98 14.84
C PRO A 84 -10.87 5.99 13.66
N LEU A 85 -11.40 6.28 12.47
CA LEU A 85 -10.60 6.63 11.31
C LEU A 85 -10.02 8.04 11.53
N LEU A 86 -8.71 8.17 11.48
CA LEU A 86 -7.99 9.42 11.78
C LEU A 86 -7.52 10.17 10.52
N VAL A 87 -7.60 9.52 9.36
CA VAL A 87 -7.33 10.15 8.06
C VAL A 87 -8.63 10.58 7.40
N ASP A 88 -8.64 11.77 6.81
CA ASP A 88 -9.83 12.38 6.21
C ASP A 88 -9.94 12.00 4.72
N LEU A 89 -10.33 10.75 4.46
CA LEU A 89 -10.63 10.28 3.12
C LEU A 89 -12.16 10.19 2.94
N PRO A 90 -12.72 10.83 1.90
CA PRO A 90 -14.16 10.87 1.73
C PRO A 90 -14.73 9.48 1.37
N GLY A 91 -15.82 9.10 2.03
CA GLY A 91 -16.63 7.95 1.65
C GLY A 91 -16.06 6.58 2.03
N ILE A 92 -15.04 6.51 2.89
CA ILE A 92 -14.46 5.22 3.33
C ILE A 92 -14.87 4.79 4.74
N GLY A 93 -15.77 5.53 5.40
CA GLY A 93 -16.38 5.15 6.68
C GLY A 93 -15.86 5.92 7.89
N GLU A 94 -16.33 5.53 9.08
CA GLU A 94 -16.04 6.24 10.35
C GLU A 94 -14.98 5.52 11.18
N THR A 95 -14.86 4.20 11.02
CA THR A 95 -13.87 3.38 11.73
C THR A 95 -12.75 2.91 10.80
N LEU A 96 -11.61 2.54 11.38
CA LEU A 96 -10.52 1.91 10.63
C LEU A 96 -10.97 0.61 9.94
N GLY A 97 -11.88 -0.14 10.57
CA GLY A 97 -12.48 -1.34 9.98
C GLY A 97 -13.32 -1.05 8.75
N ASP A 98 -14.13 0.00 8.78
CA ASP A 98 -14.93 0.41 7.61
C ASP A 98 -14.01 0.78 6.45
N ALA A 99 -12.95 1.54 6.72
CA ALA A 99 -11.96 1.94 5.73
C ALA A 99 -11.22 0.75 5.12
N VAL A 100 -10.83 -0.23 5.94
CA VAL A 100 -10.24 -1.48 5.46
C VAL A 100 -11.19 -2.20 4.50
N VAL A 101 -12.47 -2.35 4.85
CA VAL A 101 -13.47 -3.03 4.01
C VAL A 101 -13.75 -2.24 2.74
N ALA A 102 -13.91 -0.92 2.83
CA ALA A 102 -14.14 -0.04 1.69
C ALA A 102 -13.00 -0.10 0.67
N LEU A 103 -11.76 -0.26 1.13
CA LEU A 103 -10.59 -0.45 0.27
C LEU A 103 -10.35 -1.90 -0.15
N GLY A 104 -11.25 -2.83 0.15
CA GLY A 104 -11.22 -4.23 -0.29
C GLY A 104 -10.37 -5.18 0.58
N GLY A 105 -10.00 -4.76 1.78
CA GLY A 105 -9.41 -5.62 2.81
C GLY A 105 -10.47 -6.42 3.56
N THR A 106 -10.05 -7.52 4.18
CA THR A 106 -10.91 -8.42 4.96
C THR A 106 -10.43 -8.48 6.41
N PRO A 107 -11.19 -7.92 7.37
CA PRO A 107 -10.93 -8.10 8.80
C PRO A 107 -10.93 -9.59 9.19
N ARG A 108 -9.92 -10.00 9.96
CA ARG A 108 -9.75 -11.37 10.45
C ARG A 108 -9.25 -11.35 11.90
N THR A 109 -9.53 -12.41 12.65
CA THR A 109 -8.95 -12.61 14.00
C THR A 109 -7.58 -13.27 13.93
N GLU A 110 -7.38 -14.15 12.94
CA GLU A 110 -6.14 -14.89 12.70
C GLU A 110 -5.83 -14.93 11.19
N PRO A 111 -4.55 -14.96 10.79
CA PRO A 111 -4.18 -15.05 9.39
C PRO A 111 -4.55 -16.41 8.81
N SER A 112 -5.00 -16.42 7.56
CA SER A 112 -5.16 -17.68 6.81
C SER A 112 -3.82 -18.42 6.70
N PRO A 113 -3.81 -19.76 6.75
CA PRO A 113 -2.57 -20.54 6.68
C PRO A 113 -1.69 -20.18 5.48
N GLN A 114 -0.37 -20.17 5.70
CA GLN A 114 0.65 -19.92 4.67
C GLN A 114 0.54 -18.55 3.98
N THR A 115 -0.19 -17.60 4.59
CA THR A 115 -0.26 -16.22 4.10
C THR A 115 0.94 -15.43 4.63
N PRO A 116 1.74 -14.77 3.76
CA PRO A 116 2.79 -13.86 4.21
C PRO A 116 2.24 -12.80 5.17
N LEU A 117 2.88 -12.68 6.33
CA LEU A 117 2.47 -11.75 7.38
C LEU A 117 3.37 -10.52 7.37
N THR A 118 2.78 -9.35 7.14
CA THR A 118 3.39 -8.05 7.45
C THR A 118 2.89 -7.57 8.80
N TRP A 119 3.70 -6.75 9.48
CA TRP A 119 3.33 -6.23 10.80
C TRP A 119 3.57 -4.73 10.88
N LEU A 120 2.57 -4.00 11.37
CA LEU A 120 2.64 -2.59 11.71
C LEU A 120 2.58 -2.42 13.22
N GLY A 121 3.45 -1.58 13.76
CA GLY A 121 3.48 -1.34 15.20
C GLY A 121 4.37 -2.32 15.97
N ASP A 122 4.20 -2.34 17.28
CA ASP A 122 4.98 -3.16 18.20
C ASP A 122 4.49 -4.60 18.28
N GLY A 123 5.34 -5.49 18.83
CA GLY A 123 4.96 -6.87 19.12
C GLY A 123 4.90 -7.79 17.90
N ALA A 124 5.65 -7.47 16.84
CA ALA A 124 5.69 -8.32 15.65
C ALA A 124 6.15 -9.75 15.97
N PRO A 125 5.50 -10.77 15.39
CA PRO A 125 6.03 -12.12 15.35
C PRO A 125 7.41 -12.13 14.67
N SER A 126 8.34 -12.94 15.15
CA SER A 126 9.75 -12.93 14.72
C SER A 126 9.97 -13.05 13.20
N LYS A 127 9.10 -13.78 12.50
CA LYS A 127 9.17 -14.02 11.05
C LYS A 127 8.31 -13.06 10.22
N ALA A 128 7.62 -12.11 10.86
CA ALA A 128 6.82 -11.14 10.13
C ALA A 128 7.73 -10.14 9.42
N LEU A 129 7.27 -9.64 8.28
CA LEU A 129 7.88 -8.50 7.62
C LEU A 129 7.40 -7.24 8.37
N GLN A 130 8.24 -6.72 9.25
CA GLN A 130 7.97 -5.51 10.02
C GLN A 130 7.99 -4.30 9.08
N VAL A 131 6.94 -3.51 9.14
CA VAL A 131 6.82 -2.21 8.49
C VAL A 131 7.24 -1.14 9.48
N THR A 132 8.07 -0.20 9.04
CA THR A 132 8.57 0.88 9.88
C THR A 132 8.73 2.18 9.11
N PHE A 133 8.55 3.28 9.82
CA PHE A 133 8.75 4.62 9.30
C PHE A 133 9.15 5.57 10.43
N GLY A 134 9.76 6.70 10.08
CA GLY A 134 10.18 7.71 11.04
C GLY A 134 11.08 8.74 10.38
N ASP A 135 10.84 10.03 10.62
CA ASP A 135 11.70 11.13 10.15
C ASP A 135 11.98 11.03 8.64
N TRP A 136 10.92 11.01 7.84
CA TRP A 136 10.95 10.94 6.37
C TRP A 136 11.54 9.66 5.77
N ARG A 137 11.73 8.62 6.59
CA ARG A 137 12.30 7.33 6.15
C ARG A 137 11.24 6.26 6.33
N GLY A 138 11.08 5.42 5.32
CA GLY A 138 10.14 4.30 5.34
C GLY A 138 10.81 3.05 4.81
N GLY A 139 10.48 1.91 5.41
CA GLY A 139 11.07 0.64 5.01
C GLY A 139 10.43 -0.57 5.69
N VAL A 140 10.99 -1.73 5.36
CA VAL A 140 10.58 -3.04 5.86
C VAL A 140 11.80 -3.90 6.16
N PHE A 141 11.65 -4.78 7.16
CA PHE A 141 12.70 -5.70 7.59
C PHE A 141 12.11 -6.92 8.30
N ILE A 142 12.90 -7.97 8.49
CA ILE A 142 12.47 -9.14 9.26
C ILE A 142 12.43 -8.77 10.74
N ALA A 143 11.28 -8.94 11.40
CA ALA A 143 11.07 -8.46 12.77
C ALA A 143 12.14 -8.91 13.78
N SER A 144 12.74 -10.10 13.61
CA SER A 144 13.82 -10.59 14.48
C SER A 144 15.21 -10.01 14.22
N GLU A 145 15.39 -9.21 13.16
CA GLU A 145 16.72 -8.80 12.66
C GLU A 145 16.99 -7.29 12.77
N GLY A 146 16.05 -6.52 13.33
CA GLY A 146 16.22 -5.09 13.45
C GLY A 146 15.26 -4.45 14.42
N GLU A 147 15.34 -3.12 14.48
CA GLU A 147 14.49 -2.30 15.32
C GLU A 147 13.67 -1.35 14.45
N ARG A 148 12.51 -0.97 14.99
CA ARG A 148 11.65 0.04 14.38
C ARG A 148 12.32 1.42 14.48
N LEU A 149 12.10 2.23 13.46
CA LEU A 149 12.34 3.66 13.53
C LEU A 149 11.35 4.29 14.53
N ALA A 150 11.79 5.33 15.22
CA ALA A 150 10.92 6.11 16.09
C ALA A 150 9.93 6.92 15.24
N GLU A 151 8.64 6.76 15.52
CA GLU A 151 7.58 7.53 14.89
C GLU A 151 7.58 8.99 15.37
N GLY A 152 7.20 9.89 14.47
CA GLY A 152 7.08 11.32 14.66
C GLY A 152 5.86 11.89 13.92
N ALA A 153 5.58 13.17 14.15
CA ALA A 153 4.33 13.81 13.71
C ALA A 153 4.19 13.97 12.18
N ASN A 154 5.29 13.94 11.43
CA ASN A 154 5.32 14.23 9.98
C ASN A 154 5.54 12.98 9.13
N ASP A 155 5.23 11.80 9.65
CA ASP A 155 5.64 10.54 9.03
C ASP A 155 4.68 9.99 7.98
N ILE A 156 3.52 10.62 7.74
CA ILE A 156 2.52 10.10 6.80
C ILE A 156 3.12 9.73 5.42
N PRO A 157 3.92 10.58 4.76
CA PRO A 157 4.57 10.20 3.50
C PRO A 157 5.50 8.99 3.63
N ALA A 158 6.26 8.92 4.72
CA ALA A 158 7.17 7.80 5.00
C ALA A 158 6.42 6.51 5.31
N ALA A 159 5.26 6.61 5.96
CA ALA A 159 4.37 5.51 6.28
C ALA A 159 3.69 4.96 5.01
N VAL A 160 3.24 5.83 4.10
CA VAL A 160 2.74 5.44 2.77
C VAL A 160 3.83 4.70 1.98
N LEU A 161 5.06 5.22 1.96
CA LEU A 161 6.22 4.55 1.35
C LEU A 161 6.43 3.16 1.96
N ALA A 162 6.50 3.05 3.29
CA ALA A 162 6.75 1.79 3.99
C ALA A 162 5.65 0.76 3.71
N GLY A 163 4.38 1.18 3.68
CA GLY A 163 3.26 0.32 3.30
C GLY A 163 3.36 -0.16 1.84
N ALA A 164 3.69 0.73 0.90
CA ALA A 164 3.90 0.35 -0.49
C ALA A 164 5.06 -0.63 -0.66
N LEU A 165 6.17 -0.44 0.05
CA LEU A 165 7.32 -1.36 0.06
C LEU A 165 6.94 -2.73 0.63
N ALA A 166 6.11 -2.78 1.67
CA ALA A 166 5.63 -4.05 2.24
C ALA A 166 4.84 -4.87 1.22
N VAL A 167 3.93 -4.23 0.48
CA VAL A 167 3.18 -4.90 -0.61
C VAL A 167 4.14 -5.34 -1.72
N ALA A 168 5.11 -4.50 -2.08
CA ALA A 168 6.08 -4.82 -3.12
C ALA A 168 6.94 -6.05 -2.74
N GLU A 169 7.45 -6.12 -1.51
CA GLU A 169 8.24 -7.27 -1.05
C GLU A 169 7.39 -8.56 -0.99
N VAL A 170 6.15 -8.48 -0.48
CA VAL A 170 5.25 -9.64 -0.48
C VAL A 170 4.93 -10.10 -1.91
N PHE A 171 4.63 -9.16 -2.81
CA PHE A 171 4.37 -9.46 -4.22
C PHE A 171 5.56 -10.15 -4.87
N GLN A 172 6.77 -9.61 -4.69
CA GLN A 172 8.00 -10.18 -5.26
C GLN A 172 8.33 -11.55 -4.66
N ARG A 173 8.05 -11.78 -3.36
CA ARG A 173 8.23 -13.08 -2.71
C ARG A 173 7.30 -14.13 -3.33
N LEU A 174 6.03 -13.80 -3.52
CA LEU A 174 5.01 -14.67 -4.12
C LEU A 174 5.30 -14.97 -5.61
N ARG A 175 5.95 -14.02 -6.29
CA ARG A 175 6.53 -14.17 -7.64
C ARG A 175 7.81 -15.02 -7.69
N GLY A 176 8.30 -15.52 -6.55
CA GLY A 176 9.45 -16.42 -6.47
C GLY A 176 10.81 -15.72 -6.29
N ASN A 177 10.86 -14.42 -5.96
CA ASN A 177 12.12 -13.78 -5.58
C ASN A 177 12.55 -14.29 -4.19
N PRO A 178 13.68 -15.01 -4.08
CA PRO A 178 14.09 -15.65 -2.83
C PRO A 178 14.57 -14.68 -1.76
N MET A 179 14.93 -13.44 -2.13
CA MET A 179 15.36 -12.42 -1.17
C MET A 179 14.20 -11.55 -0.68
N ALA A 180 13.08 -11.52 -1.41
CA ALA A 180 12.00 -10.58 -1.12
C ALA A 180 11.29 -10.94 0.18
N GLY A 181 11.15 -9.96 1.07
CA GLY A 181 10.61 -10.13 2.42
C GLY A 181 11.60 -10.77 3.41
N ASP A 182 12.80 -11.16 2.96
CA ASP A 182 13.87 -11.70 3.80
C ASP A 182 15.12 -10.77 3.75
N ARG A 183 14.90 -9.45 3.59
CA ARG A 183 15.95 -8.42 3.49
C ARG A 183 15.49 -7.08 4.06
N ASP A 184 16.47 -6.22 4.35
CA ASP A 184 16.24 -4.83 4.78
C ASP A 184 16.08 -3.90 3.57
N VAL A 185 14.89 -3.29 3.39
CA VAL A 185 14.59 -2.42 2.24
C VAL A 185 13.89 -1.16 2.72
N GLY A 186 14.38 -0.01 2.27
CA GLY A 186 13.76 1.27 2.59
C GLY A 186 14.38 2.43 1.83
N LEU A 187 13.79 3.60 2.02
CA LEU A 187 14.23 4.84 1.39
C LEU A 187 14.09 6.01 2.36
N SER A 188 15.03 6.95 2.30
CA SER A 188 14.86 8.29 2.85
C SER A 188 14.22 9.16 1.78
N LEU A 189 13.01 9.67 2.02
CA LEU A 189 12.28 10.51 1.08
C LEU A 189 12.97 11.86 0.86
N TRP A 190 13.70 12.36 1.87
CA TRP A 190 14.39 13.65 1.79
C TRP A 190 15.77 13.55 1.13
N ASP A 191 16.52 12.47 1.42
CA ASP A 191 17.79 12.16 0.74
C ASP A 191 17.80 10.71 0.27
N PRO A 192 17.31 10.43 -0.95
CA PRO A 192 17.27 9.08 -1.52
C PRO A 192 18.64 8.39 -1.66
N ARG A 193 19.74 9.13 -1.54
CA ARG A 193 21.11 8.58 -1.63
C ARG A 193 21.65 8.16 -0.27
N ALA A 194 21.09 8.67 0.82
CA ALA A 194 21.46 8.29 2.16
C ALA A 194 20.93 6.89 2.51
N SER A 195 21.63 6.21 3.44
CA SER A 195 21.06 5.01 4.07
C SER A 195 19.77 5.39 4.78
N TRP A 196 18.67 4.70 4.45
CA TRP A 196 17.36 5.00 5.05
C TRP A 196 17.30 4.72 6.55
N ARG A 197 18.21 3.89 7.08
CA ARG A 197 18.34 3.61 8.52
C ARG A 197 18.95 4.77 9.30
N SER A 198 19.76 5.61 8.66
CA SER A 198 20.51 6.70 9.30
C SER A 198 20.27 8.08 8.69
N GLY A 199 19.48 8.17 7.61
CA GLY A 199 19.07 9.44 7.03
C GLY A 199 18.26 10.27 8.03
N SER A 200 17.99 11.52 7.67
CA SER A 200 17.07 12.38 8.40
C SER A 200 16.34 13.29 7.44
N GLY A 201 15.16 13.73 7.83
CA GLY A 201 14.43 14.75 7.12
C GLY A 201 14.45 16.09 7.84
N PRO A 202 13.78 17.10 7.26
CA PRO A 202 13.68 18.40 7.89
C PRO A 202 12.75 18.34 9.11
N ALA A 203 13.10 19.08 10.16
CA ALA A 203 12.29 19.19 11.38
C ALA A 203 10.89 19.79 11.14
N GLY A 204 10.75 20.59 10.08
CA GLY A 204 9.49 21.15 9.62
C GLY A 204 9.46 21.23 8.11
N TRP A 205 8.27 21.15 7.54
CA TRP A 205 8.05 21.23 6.10
C TRP A 205 6.73 21.95 5.84
N VAL A 206 6.56 22.44 4.62
CA VAL A 206 5.34 23.12 4.20
C VAL A 206 4.73 22.30 3.07
N ALA A 207 3.51 21.83 3.29
CA ALA A 207 2.73 21.19 2.24
C ALA A 207 2.17 22.27 1.29
N PRO A 208 2.23 22.06 -0.03
CA PRO A 208 1.61 22.97 -0.98
C PRO A 208 0.08 22.95 -0.83
N SER A 209 -0.53 24.13 -0.69
CA SER A 209 -1.99 24.30 -0.58
C SER A 209 -2.67 24.63 -1.90
N LYS A 210 -1.92 24.98 -2.96
CA LYS A 210 -2.47 25.25 -4.29
C LYS A 210 -1.65 24.51 -5.33
N LEU A 211 -2.24 23.49 -5.95
CA LEU A 211 -1.55 22.60 -6.88
C LEU A 211 -2.31 22.46 -8.18
N TRP A 212 -1.56 22.43 -9.28
CA TRP A 212 -2.04 21.94 -10.56
C TRP A 212 -1.37 20.60 -10.85
N VAL A 213 -2.16 19.53 -10.82
CA VAL A 213 -1.70 18.16 -11.09
C VAL A 213 -1.98 17.84 -12.55
N LEU A 214 -0.90 17.73 -13.33
CA LEU A 214 -0.90 17.38 -14.75
C LEU A 214 -0.67 15.88 -14.91
N GLY A 215 -1.70 15.16 -15.36
CA GLY A 215 -1.70 13.70 -15.51
C GLY A 215 -2.19 12.99 -14.25
N LEU A 216 -3.17 12.12 -14.43
CA LEU A 216 -3.88 11.33 -13.42
C LEU A 216 -3.79 9.82 -13.72
N GLY A 217 -2.72 9.41 -14.40
CA GLY A 217 -2.28 8.02 -14.46
C GLY A 217 -1.80 7.52 -13.09
N HIS A 218 -1.16 6.35 -13.05
CA HIS A 218 -0.78 5.69 -11.80
C HIS A 218 0.08 6.57 -10.87
N LEU A 219 1.03 7.34 -11.40
CA LEU A 219 1.88 8.22 -10.61
C LEU A 219 1.11 9.43 -10.04
N GLY A 220 0.29 10.07 -10.86
CA GLY A 220 -0.55 11.20 -10.42
C GLY A 220 -1.53 10.77 -9.34
N GLN A 221 -2.09 9.56 -9.45
CA GLN A 221 -2.95 9.00 -8.40
C GLN A 221 -2.20 8.61 -7.14
N ALA A 222 -0.98 8.06 -7.24
CA ALA A 222 -0.15 7.79 -6.05
C ALA A 222 0.21 9.08 -5.31
N PHE A 223 0.50 10.15 -6.06
CA PHE A 223 0.72 11.49 -5.51
C PHE A 223 -0.53 12.00 -4.79
N LEU A 224 -1.70 11.95 -5.42
CA LEU A 224 -2.97 12.39 -4.83
C LEU A 224 -3.42 11.52 -3.65
N TRP A 225 -3.16 10.22 -3.67
CA TRP A 225 -3.38 9.31 -2.54
C TRP A 225 -2.56 9.75 -1.32
N THR A 226 -1.27 10.00 -1.53
CA THR A 226 -0.39 10.49 -0.46
C THR A 226 -0.86 11.85 0.04
N LEU A 227 -1.22 12.76 -0.87
CA LEU A 227 -1.70 14.10 -0.54
C LEU A 227 -3.01 14.05 0.29
N GLY A 228 -3.96 13.21 -0.10
CA GLY A 228 -5.25 13.05 0.59
C GLY A 228 -5.14 12.42 1.97
N LEU A 229 -4.05 11.71 2.27
CA LEU A 229 -3.76 11.18 3.59
C LEU A 229 -3.12 12.20 4.54
N LEU A 230 -2.61 13.34 4.03
CA LEU A 230 -1.97 14.36 4.85
C LEU A 230 -2.98 15.10 5.72
N GLN A 231 -2.57 15.40 6.95
CA GLN A 231 -3.31 16.26 7.86
C GLN A 231 -2.94 17.72 7.62
N PHE A 232 -3.61 18.35 6.64
CA PHE A 232 -3.47 19.79 6.43
C PHE A 232 -4.02 20.56 7.62
N GLU A 233 -3.26 21.55 8.12
CA GLU A 233 -3.71 22.43 9.20
C GLU A 233 -4.98 23.22 8.82
N ARG A 234 -5.09 23.59 7.53
CA ARG A 234 -6.22 24.33 6.97
C ARG A 234 -6.75 23.65 5.70
N PRO A 235 -7.49 22.53 5.81
CA PRO A 235 -7.95 21.75 4.65
C PRO A 235 -8.81 22.57 3.69
N ALA A 236 -9.61 23.51 4.22
CA ALA A 236 -10.46 24.40 3.42
C ALA A 236 -9.68 25.39 2.52
N GLU A 237 -8.38 25.59 2.76
CA GLU A 237 -7.51 26.41 1.92
C GLU A 237 -6.80 25.60 0.81
N VAL A 238 -6.96 24.27 0.80
CA VAL A 238 -6.34 23.40 -0.20
C VAL A 238 -7.15 23.45 -1.50
N GLU A 239 -6.52 23.93 -2.57
CA GLU A 239 -7.06 24.03 -3.91
C GLU A 239 -6.29 23.12 -4.87
N LEU A 240 -6.98 22.13 -5.44
CA LEU A 240 -6.42 21.21 -6.43
C LEU A 240 -7.08 21.44 -7.79
N THR A 241 -6.27 21.78 -8.78
CA THR A 241 -6.67 21.71 -10.19
C THR A 241 -6.13 20.41 -10.77
N LEU A 242 -7.02 19.54 -11.25
CA LEU A 242 -6.66 18.26 -11.84
C LEU A 242 -6.86 18.33 -13.35
N GLN A 243 -5.86 17.92 -14.13
CA GLN A 243 -5.97 17.86 -15.59
C GLN A 243 -5.45 16.53 -16.13
N ASP A 244 -6.31 15.83 -16.84
CA ASP A 244 -5.98 14.68 -17.66
C ASP A 244 -6.93 14.64 -18.87
N PHE A 245 -6.45 14.14 -20.01
CA PHE A 245 -7.25 13.93 -21.22
C PHE A 245 -7.63 12.45 -21.41
N ASP A 246 -6.99 11.54 -20.66
CA ASP A 246 -7.26 10.11 -20.73
C ASP A 246 -8.57 9.74 -20.03
N ARG A 247 -9.11 8.57 -20.41
CA ARG A 247 -10.30 7.98 -19.79
C ARG A 247 -9.91 6.72 -19.03
N LEU A 248 -10.61 6.47 -17.93
CA LEU A 248 -10.46 5.21 -17.20
C LEU A 248 -10.86 4.01 -18.06
N ALA A 249 -10.02 2.99 -18.01
CA ALA A 249 -10.25 1.66 -18.53
C ALA A 249 -10.27 0.65 -17.36
N VAL A 250 -10.85 -0.53 -17.59
CA VAL A 250 -10.93 -1.58 -16.55
C VAL A 250 -9.54 -2.00 -16.08
N ALA A 251 -8.56 -2.04 -16.99
CA ALA A 251 -7.18 -2.38 -16.65
C ALA A 251 -6.52 -1.39 -15.67
N ASN A 252 -7.02 -0.15 -15.57
CA ASN A 252 -6.45 0.84 -14.64
C ASN A 252 -6.63 0.43 -13.18
N ASP A 253 -7.66 -0.35 -12.84
CA ASP A 253 -7.91 -0.81 -11.46
C ASP A 253 -6.68 -1.51 -10.86
N SER A 254 -5.89 -2.21 -11.69
CA SER A 254 -4.69 -2.92 -11.25
C SER A 254 -3.50 -2.05 -10.83
N THR A 255 -3.48 -0.76 -11.19
CA THR A 255 -2.32 0.13 -10.96
C THR A 255 -2.68 1.51 -10.43
N SER A 256 -3.95 1.89 -10.51
CA SER A 256 -4.45 3.24 -10.23
C SER A 256 -5.12 3.24 -8.87
N VAL A 257 -4.49 3.87 -7.87
CA VAL A 257 -4.87 3.72 -6.45
C VAL A 257 -6.14 4.46 -6.05
N LEU A 258 -6.67 5.34 -6.91
CA LEU A 258 -7.88 6.14 -6.67
C LEU A 258 -9.07 5.71 -7.55
N THR A 259 -8.98 4.54 -8.20
CA THR A 259 -10.07 3.96 -9.02
C THR A 259 -10.80 2.82 -8.31
#